data_AF-A0A537CB60-F1
#
_entry.id   AF-A0A537CB60-F1
#
_cell.length_a   1.000
_cell.length_b   1.000
_cell.length_c   1.000
_cell.angle_alpha   90.00
_cell.angle_beta   90.00
_cell.angle_gamma   90.00
#
_symmetry.space_group_name_H-M   'P 1'
#
loop_
_entity.id
_entity.type
_entity.pdbx_description
1 polymer ?
#
loop_
_entity_poly.entity_id
_entity_poly.type
_entity_poly.pdbx_seq_one_letter_code
_entity_poly.pdbx_strand_id
1 'polypeptide(L)' 'MWVEFKCPICGRDLDDDKSMANFMVCNESSHGTLRFFTGDGCFFTSDQKVAEELVKKGKRVHIVDSQEFFARPD' A
#
# COMPACT_ATOMS: atom_id res chain seq x y z
N MET A 1 -10.60 -11.14 -16.89
CA MET A 1 -11.21 -10.14 -15.99
C MET A 1 -10.06 -9.32 -15.43
N TRP A 2 -9.89 -8.07 -15.84
CA TRP A 2 -8.85 -7.21 -15.27
C TRP A 2 -9.36 -6.64 -13.97
N VAL A 3 -8.70 -6.96 -12.86
CA VAL A 3 -8.99 -6.35 -11.56
C VAL A 3 -8.19 -5.07 -11.50
N GLU A 4 -8.87 -3.93 -11.64
CA GLU A 4 -8.26 -2.62 -11.43
C GLU A 4 -8.11 -2.39 -9.91
N PHE A 5 -6.88 -2.42 -9.42
CA PHE A 5 -6.60 -2.16 -8.02
C PHE A 5 -6.46 -0.66 -7.82
N LYS A 6 -7.41 -0.07 -7.09
CA LYS A 6 -7.44 1.37 -6.81
C LYS A 6 -7.02 1.65 -5.37
N CYS A 7 -6.27 2.73 -5.20
CA CYS A 7 -5.97 3.28 -3.89
C CYS A 7 -7.29 3.67 -3.20
N PRO A 8 -7.61 3.10 -2.03
CA PRO A 8 -8.86 3.38 -1.32
C PRO A 8 -8.91 4.81 -0.72
N ILE A 9 -7.80 5.54 -0.75
CA ILE A 9 -7.70 6.90 -0.20
C ILE A 9 -7.99 7.94 -1.29
N CYS A 10 -7.24 7.95 -2.39
CA CYS A 10 -7.44 8.91 -3.49
C CYS A 10 -8.19 8.38 -4.71
N GLY A 11 -8.49 7.09 -4.78
CA GLY A 11 -9.20 6.46 -5.90
C GLY A 11 -8.39 6.29 -7.19
N ARG A 12 -7.11 6.68 -7.20
CA ARG A 12 -6.19 6.46 -8.33
C ARG A 12 -5.75 5.00 -8.41
N ASP A 13 -5.34 4.57 -9.59
CA ASP A 13 -4.82 3.22 -9.80
C ASP A 13 -3.51 3.00 -9.04
N LEU A 14 -3.33 1.78 -8.52
CA LEU A 14 -2.09 1.32 -7.94
C LEU A 14 -1.19 0.80 -9.07
N ASP A 15 0.09 1.16 -9.03
CA ASP A 15 1.08 0.68 -9.98
C ASP A 15 1.76 -0.60 -9.45
N ASP A 16 2.30 -1.43 -10.33
CA ASP A 16 3.08 -2.60 -9.89
C ASP A 16 4.36 -2.16 -9.17
N ASP A 17 4.60 -2.67 -7.96
CA ASP A 17 5.87 -2.42 -7.27
C ASP A 17 6.94 -3.33 -7.87
N LYS A 18 7.68 -2.79 -8.85
CA LYS A 18 8.76 -3.51 -9.55
C LYS A 18 9.88 -4.00 -8.63
N SER A 19 9.91 -3.57 -7.37
CA SER A 19 10.90 -4.00 -6.37
C SER A 19 10.44 -5.22 -5.57
N MET A 20 9.13 -5.50 -5.52
CA MET A 20 8.56 -6.55 -4.68
C MET A 20 7.43 -7.29 -5.41
N ALA A 21 7.62 -8.59 -5.64
CA ALA A 21 6.60 -9.42 -6.28
C ALA A 21 5.27 -9.39 -5.52
N ASN A 22 4.17 -9.30 -6.25
CA ASN A 22 2.79 -9.29 -5.76
C ASN A 22 2.40 -8.04 -4.95
N PHE A 23 3.21 -6.99 -4.94
CA PHE A 23 2.85 -5.70 -4.36
C PHE A 23 2.46 -4.68 -5.43
N MET A 24 1.48 -3.86 -5.10
CA MET A 24 1.11 -2.69 -5.87
C MET A 24 1.26 -1.45 -4.99
N VAL A 25 1.65 -0.32 -5.56
CA VAL A 25 2.01 0.89 -4.81
C VAL A 25 1.20 2.09 -5.27
N CYS A 26 0.80 2.93 -4.31
CA CYS A 26 0.25 4.24 -4.60
C CYS A 26 1.40 5.26 -4.72
N ASN A 27 1.56 5.87 -5.88
CA ASN A 27 2.59 6.89 -6.13
C ASN A 27 2.18 8.31 -5.68
N GLU A 28 1.12 8.46 -4.89
CA GLU A 28 0.66 9.76 -4.41
C GLU A 28 1.44 10.17 -3.15
N SER A 29 2.19 11.27 -3.24
CA SER A 29 3.09 11.72 -2.17
C SER A 29 2.36 12.05 -0.87
N SER A 30 1.07 12.41 -0.93
CA SER A 30 0.26 12.72 0.26
C SER A 30 -0.10 11.50 1.12
N HIS A 31 0.08 10.27 0.63
CA HIS A 31 -0.18 9.05 1.41
C HIS A 31 1.10 8.37 1.91
N GLY A 32 2.25 9.03 1.71
CA GLY A 32 3.54 8.40 1.93
C GLY A 32 3.67 7.12 1.11
N THR A 33 4.35 6.12 1.67
CA THR A 33 4.45 4.82 1.02
C THR A 33 3.28 3.94 1.41
N LEU A 34 2.35 3.73 0.46
CA LEU A 34 1.20 2.84 0.61
C LEU A 34 1.31 1.70 -0.40
N ARG A 35 1.43 0.46 0.11
CA ARG A 35 1.50 -0.75 -0.69
C ARG A 35 0.30 -1.65 -0.43
N PHE A 36 -0.10 -2.39 -1.45
CA PHE A 36 -1.15 -3.39 -1.43
C PHE A 36 -0.58 -4.74 -1.84
N PHE A 37 -0.69 -5.73 -0.96
CA PHE A 37 -0.27 -7.09 -1.25
C PHE A 37 -1.41 -7.86 -1.89
N THR A 38 -1.26 -8.22 -3.16
CA THR A 38 -2.29 -8.92 -3.95
C THR A 38 -2.52 -10.38 -3.50
N GLY A 39 -1.54 -10.99 -2.82
CA GLY A 39 -1.61 -12.39 -2.38
C GLY A 39 -2.62 -12.65 -1.25
N ASP A 40 -2.77 -11.70 -0.31
CA ASP A 40 -3.74 -11.80 0.78
C ASP A 40 -4.73 -10.62 0.79
N GLY A 41 -4.47 -9.51 0.10
CA GLY A 41 -5.38 -8.35 0.05
C GLY A 41 -5.21 -7.39 1.24
N CYS A 42 -3.99 -7.28 1.77
CA CYS A 42 -3.63 -6.41 2.89
C CYS A 42 -2.88 -5.15 2.42
N PHE A 43 -3.10 -4.03 3.12
CA PHE A 43 -2.38 -2.78 2.89
C PHE A 43 -1.23 -2.63 3.90
N PHE A 44 -0.14 -2.05 3.43
CA PHE A 44 1.07 -1.79 4.22
C PHE A 44 1.42 -0.32 4.09
N THR A 45 1.60 0.35 5.22
CA THR A 45 1.98 1.76 5.25
C THR A 45 2.81 2.07 6.48
N SER A 46 3.68 3.06 6.40
CA SER A 46 4.36 3.62 7.57
C SER A 46 3.67 4.84 8.17
N ASP A 47 2.59 5.34 7.53
CA ASP A 47 1.85 6.50 7.99
C ASP A 47 0.62 6.07 8.81
N GLN A 48 0.59 6.48 10.08
CA GLN A 48 -0.49 6.11 11.00
C GLN A 48 -1.84 6.69 10.60
N LYS A 49 -1.90 7.91 10.05
CA LYS A 49 -3.15 8.53 9.60
C LYS A 49 -3.72 7.81 8.39
N VAL A 50 -2.84 7.42 7.47
CA VAL A 50 -3.20 6.59 6.31
C VAL A 50 -3.76 5.25 6.79
N ALA A 51 -3.15 4.62 7.78
CA ALA A 51 -3.63 3.38 8.35
C ALA A 51 -5.02 3.53 8.99
N GLU A 52 -5.25 4.59 9.77
CA GLU A 52 -6.57 4.87 10.36
C GLU A 52 -7.66 5.04 9.29
N GLU A 53 -7.39 5.78 8.22
CA GLU A 53 -8.34 5.98 7.12
C GLU A 53 -8.67 4.67 6.38
N LEU A 54 -7.68 3.80 6.20
CA LEU A 54 -7.86 2.48 5.61
C LEU A 54 -8.72 1.56 6.49
N VAL A 55 -8.47 1.56 7.81
CA VAL A 55 -9.27 0.80 8.77
C VAL A 55 -10.71 1.28 8.81
N LYS A 56 -10.96 2.60 8.79
CA LYS A 56 -12.32 3.18 8.70
C LYS A 56 -13.06 2.73 7.43
N LYS A 57 -12.33 2.45 6.35
CA LYS A 57 -12.86 1.91 5.09
C LYS A 57 -12.95 0.37 5.07
N GLY A 58 -12.74 -0.29 6.20
CA GLY A 58 -12.84 -1.75 6.35
C GLY A 58 -11.71 -2.53 5.68
N LYS A 59 -10.53 -1.91 5.50
CA LYS A 59 -9.37 -2.58 4.92
C LYS A 59 -8.50 -3.20 6.01
N ARG A 60 -7.84 -4.32 5.67
CA ARG A 60 -6.79 -4.91 6.50
C ARG A 60 -5.50 -4.13 6.29
N VAL A 61 -4.89 -3.67 7.38
CA VAL A 61 -3.75 -2.76 7.35
C VAL A 61 -2.68 -3.22 8.32
N HIS A 62 -1.43 -3.19 7.86
CA HIS A 62 -0.25 -3.37 8.68
C HIS A 62 0.53 -2.05 8.69
N ILE A 63 0.73 -1.50 9.89
CA ILE A 63 1.67 -0.40 10.08
C ILE A 63 3.06 -1.02 10.15
N VAL A 64 3.95 -0.59 9.26
CA VAL A 64 5.31 -1.13 9.14
C VAL A 64 6.32 -0.02 9.32
N ASP A 65 7.49 -0.38 9.85
CA ASP A 65 8.59 0.57 9.94
C ASP A 65 9.11 0.92 8.54
N SER A 66 9.38 2.20 8.32
CA SER A 66 9.81 2.72 7.03
C SER A 66 11.18 2.17 6.61
N GLN A 67 12.07 1.89 7.56
CA GLN A 67 13.39 1.35 7.28
C GLN A 67 13.33 -0.14 6.99
N GLU A 68 12.61 -0.91 7.82
CA GLU A 68 12.59 -2.37 7.70
C GLU A 68 11.82 -2.88 6.48
N PHE A 69 10.74 -2.19 6.09
CA PHE A 69 9.84 -2.69 5.03
C PHE A 69 10.12 -2.10 3.64
N PHE A 70 10.90 -1.02 3.57
CA PHE A 70 11.23 -0.33 2.32
C PHE A 70 12.73 -0.27 2.05
N ALA A 71 13.59 -0.79 2.96
CA ALA A 71 15.00 -1.01 2.65
C ALA A 71 15.12 -1.97 1.46
N ARG A 72 15.89 -1.54 0.46
CA ARG A 72 16.39 -2.44 -0.57
C ARG A 72 17.42 -3.35 0.10
N PRO A 73 17.41 -4.68 -0.13
CA PRO A 73 18.59 -5.46 0.17
C PRO A 73 19.75 -4.89 -0.65
N ASP A 74 20.83 -4.54 0.04
CA ASP A 74 22.11 -4.10 -0.55
C ASP A 74 22.70 -5.21 -1.43
#